data_AF-A0A1H4BY87-F1
#
_entry.id   AF-A0A1H4BY87-F1
#
_cell.length_a   1.000
_cell.length_b   1.000
_cell.length_c   1.000
_cell.angle_alpha   90.00
_cell.angle_beta   90.00
_cell.angle_gamma   90.00
#
_symmetry.space_group_name_H-M   'P 1'
#
loop_
_entity.id
_entity.type
_entity.pdbx_description
1 polymer ?
#
loop_
_entity_poly.entity_id
_entity_poly.type
_entity_poly.pdbx_seq_one_letter_code
_entity_poly.pdbx_strand_id
1 'polypeptide(L)' 'MHAIEFETDIENGMIRIPDIYRNLHKAHARIIVLTHETSPTTPAVFNPRAFFGVGRQPKAAIDAYLREAREGWR' A
#
# COMPACT_ATOMS: atom_id res chain seq x y z
N MET A 1 11.00 16.11 17.98
CA MET A 1 10.08 15.02 17.61
C MET A 1 10.90 13.75 17.50
N HIS A 2 10.42 12.61 18.02
CA HIS A 2 11.13 11.34 17.96
C HIS A 2 10.24 10.29 17.28
N ALA A 3 10.85 9.41 16.50
CA ALA A 3 10.18 8.29 15.85
C ALA A 3 10.57 7.00 16.58
N ILE A 4 9.62 6.09 16.69
CA ILE A 4 9.83 4.75 17.24
C ILE A 4 9.74 3.80 16.06
N GLU A 5 10.78 2.98 15.89
CA GLU A 5 10.81 1.91 14.91
C GLU A 5 10.58 0.59 15.63
N PHE A 6 9.65 -0.22 15.10
CA PHE A 6 9.40 -1.57 15.57
C PHE A 6 9.03 -2.46 14.38
N GLU A 7 9.38 -3.73 14.50
CA GLU A 7 9.03 -4.78 13.55
C GLU A 7 8.00 -5.71 14.20
N THR A 8 6.98 -6.08 13.44
CA THR A 8 5.95 -7.03 13.90
C THR A 8 5.30 -7.69 12.69
N ASP A 9 4.77 -8.88 12.91
CA ASP A 9 4.06 -9.62 11.88
C ASP A 9 2.67 -9.01 11.62
N ILE A 10 2.23 -9.14 10.37
CA ILE A 10 0.87 -8.81 9.97
C ILE A 10 0.02 -10.07 10.16
N GLU A 11 -0.79 -10.09 11.22
CA GLU A 11 -1.71 -11.19 11.50
C GLU A 11 -3.10 -10.86 10.96
N ASN A 12 -3.60 -11.61 9.98
CA ASN A 12 -4.93 -11.41 9.39
C ASN A 12 -5.19 -9.97 8.90
N GLY A 13 -4.16 -9.31 8.36
CA GLY A 13 -4.25 -7.93 7.89
C GLY A 13 -4.24 -6.87 9.01
N MET A 14 -3.97 -7.27 10.26
CA MET A 14 -3.90 -6.38 11.41
C MET A 14 -2.47 -6.28 11.94
N ILE A 15 -2.03 -5.05 12.16
CA ILE A 15 -0.77 -4.73 12.84
C ILE A 15 -1.13 -4.31 14.27
N ARG A 16 -0.53 -4.96 15.26
CA ARG A 16 -0.67 -4.58 16.67
C ARG A 16 0.55 -3.79 17.11
N ILE A 17 0.33 -2.63 17.73
CA ILE A 17 1.41 -1.86 18.37
C ILE A 17 1.84 -2.62 19.62
N PRO A 18 3.14 -2.92 19.80
CA PRO A 18 3.64 -3.59 21.00
C PRO A 18 3.24 -2.90 22.30
N ASP A 19 2.93 -3.68 23.35
CA ASP A 19 2.45 -3.18 24.65
C ASP A 19 3.42 -2.21 25.33
N ILE A 20 4.71 -2.32 25.04
CA ILE A 20 5.75 -1.39 25.51
C ILE A 20 5.48 0.07 25.08
N TYR A 21 4.66 0.27 24.06
CA TYR A 21 4.27 1.58 23.54
C TYR A 21 2.82 1.96 23.83
N ARG A 22 2.14 1.25 24.75
CA ARG A 22 0.72 1.47 25.10
C ARG A 22 0.40 2.89 25.57
N ASN A 23 1.40 3.62 26.05
CA ASN A 23 1.26 5.01 26.51
C ASN A 23 1.26 6.04 25.35
N LEU A 24 1.32 5.60 24.08
CA LEU A 24 1.18 6.47 22.92
C LEU A 24 -0.29 6.87 22.70
N HIS A 25 -0.74 7.90 23.41
CA HIS A 25 -2.14 8.36 23.35
C HIS A 25 -2.48 9.21 22.10
N LYS A 26 -1.48 9.82 21.45
CA LYS A 26 -1.66 10.65 20.25
C LYS A 26 -0.38 10.67 19.41
N ALA A 27 -0.19 9.65 18.59
CA ALA A 27 1.00 9.49 17.73
C ALA A 27 0.63 9.53 16.24
N HIS A 28 1.55 10.06 15.42
CA HIS A 28 1.51 9.94 13.97
C HIS A 28 2.33 8.71 13.56
N ALA A 29 1.72 7.77 12.84
CA ALA A 29 2.35 6.53 12.43
C ALA A 29 2.62 6.52 10.92
N ARG A 30 3.84 6.10 10.53
CA ARG A 30 4.20 5.75 9.15
C ARG A 30 4.54 4.26 9.13
N ILE A 31 3.84 3.50 8.31
CA ILE A 31 4.03 2.04 8.20
C ILE A 31 4.82 1.76 6.92
N ILE A 32 5.82 0.89 7.01
CA ILE A 32 6.56 0.34 5.87
C ILE A 32 6.31 -1.17 5.89
N VAL A 33 5.80 -1.71 4.79
CA VAL A 33 5.52 -3.15 4.67
C VAL A 33 6.63 -3.78 3.83
N LEU A 34 7.37 -4.71 4.44
CA LEU A 34 8.37 -5.52 3.74
C LEU A 34 7.68 -6.80 3.26
N THR A 35 7.87 -7.13 1.99
CA THR A 35 7.32 -8.34 1.37
C THR A 35 8.47 -9.17 0.83
N HIS A 36 8.51 -10.45 1.16
CA HIS A 36 9.43 -11.37 0.49
C HIS A 36 8.91 -11.66 -0.92
N GLU A 37 9.77 -11.54 -1.93
CA GLU A 37 9.39 -11.87 -3.31
C GLU A 37 9.15 -13.38 -3.45
N THR A 38 7.92 -13.83 -3.21
CA THR A 38 7.47 -15.13 -3.69
C THR A 38 6.92 -14.94 -5.10
N SER A 39 7.80 -15.10 -6.11
CA SER A 39 7.54 -14.95 -7.56
C SER A 39 7.28 -13.50 -8.03
N PRO A 40 7.59 -13.14 -9.30
CA PRO A 40 7.39 -11.79 -9.81
C PRO A 40 5.90 -11.54 -9.96
N THR A 41 5.26 -11.18 -8.83
CA THR A 41 3.97 -10.55 -8.86
C THR A 41 4.21 -9.23 -9.54
N THR A 42 3.79 -9.16 -10.80
CA THR A 42 3.63 -7.93 -11.60
C THR A 42 3.43 -6.76 -10.67
N PRO A 43 4.23 -5.67 -10.76
CA PRO A 43 4.15 -4.57 -9.82
C PRO A 43 2.69 -4.18 -9.75
N ALA A 44 2.05 -4.45 -8.61
CA ALA A 44 0.65 -4.11 -8.43
C ALA A 44 0.63 -2.61 -8.61
N VAL A 45 0.15 -2.15 -9.78
CA VAL A 45 0.08 -0.73 -10.13
C VAL A 45 -0.60 -0.09 -8.94
N PHE A 46 0.16 0.69 -8.17
CA PHE A 46 -0.37 1.35 -6.99
C PHE A 46 -1.61 2.10 -7.48
N ASN A 47 -2.78 1.65 -7.02
CA ASN A 47 -4.04 2.15 -7.48
C ASN A 47 -4.56 3.12 -6.41
N PRO A 48 -4.16 4.40 -6.48
CA PRO A 48 -4.63 5.40 -5.53
C PRO A 48 -6.15 5.53 -5.55
N ARG A 49 -6.86 5.07 -6.59
CA ARG A 49 -8.33 5.12 -6.64
C ARG A 49 -9.00 4.02 -5.82
N ALA A 50 -8.38 2.84 -5.74
CA ALA A 50 -8.85 1.74 -4.89
C ALA A 50 -8.59 2.02 -3.40
N PHE A 51 -7.48 2.71 -3.12
CA PHE A 51 -7.08 3.06 -1.76
C PHE A 51 -7.78 4.34 -1.24
N PHE A 52 -7.93 5.37 -2.08
CA PHE A 52 -8.53 6.66 -1.69
C PHE A 52 -9.98 6.85 -2.17
N GLY A 53 -10.63 5.79 -2.67
CA GLY A 53 -12.08 5.73 -2.85
C GLY A 53 -12.70 6.79 -3.80
N VAL A 54 -12.05 7.11 -4.91
CA VAL A 54 -12.50 8.21 -5.80
C VAL A 54 -12.92 7.77 -7.20
N GLY A 55 -14.25 7.63 -7.36
CA GLY A 55 -15.02 8.18 -8.48
C GLY A 55 -15.04 7.41 -9.79
N ARG A 56 -16.27 7.09 -10.24
CA ARG A 56 -16.64 6.51 -11.55
C ARG A 56 -15.78 7.07 -12.69
N GLN A 57 -14.75 6.34 -13.12
CA GLN A 57 -14.07 6.67 -14.36
C GLN A 57 -14.85 6.12 -15.56
N PRO A 58 -15.00 6.91 -16.63
CA PRO A 58 -15.51 6.40 -17.89
C PRO A 58 -14.58 5.32 -18.43
N LYS A 59 -15.15 4.23 -18.93
CA LYS A 59 -14.44 3.08 -19.52
C LYS A 59 -13.38 3.49 -20.55
N ALA A 60 -13.64 4.55 -21.32
CA ALA A 60 -12.69 5.07 -22.30
C ALA A 60 -11.34 5.50 -21.69
N ALA A 61 -11.33 6.06 -20.48
CA ALA A 61 -10.10 6.46 -19.79
C ALA A 61 -9.29 5.24 -19.32
N ILE A 62 -9.98 4.14 -19.00
CA ILE A 62 -9.36 2.87 -18.62
C ILE A 62 -8.75 2.20 -19.86
N ASP A 63 -9.50 2.17 -20.96
CA ASP A 63 -9.07 1.55 -22.21
C ASP A 63 -7.87 2.29 -22.85
N ALA A 64 -7.77 3.61 -22.67
CA ALA A 64 -6.62 4.41 -23.10
C ALA A 64 -5.35 4.08 -22.29
N TYR A 65 -5.46 4.04 -20.95
CA TYR A 65 -4.35 3.70 -20.06
C TYR A 65 -3.77 2.30 -20.36
N LEU A 66 -4.63 1.31 -20.58
CA LEU A 66 -4.21 -0.06 -20.88
C LEU A 66 -3.50 -0.20 -22.23
N ARG A 67 -3.79 0.71 -23.18
CA ARG A 67 -3.16 0.71 -24.50
C ARG A 67 -1.73 1.26 -24.43
N GLU A 68 -1.54 2.41 -23.77
CA GLU A 68 -0.20 2.98 -23.52
C GLU A 68 0.68 2.01 -22.73
N ALA A 69 0.15 1.40 -21.67
CA ALA A 69 0.87 0.43 -20.86
C ALA A 69 1.34 -0.79 -21.69
N ARG A 70 0.61 -1.16 -22.74
CA ARG A 70 0.96 -2.30 -23.61
C ARG A 70 2.05 -1.95 -24.64
N GLU A 71 2.15 -0.70 -25.07
CA GLU A 71 3.17 -0.26 -26.02
C GLU A 71 4.54 -0.06 -25.35
N GLY A 72 4.57 0.31 -24.07
CA GLY A 72 5.82 0.46 -23.30
C GLY A 72 6.54 -0.85 -22.95
N TRP A 73 5.96 -2.02 -23.26
CA TRP A 73 6.53 -3.35 -22.98
C TRP A 73 7.09 -4.04 -24.24
N ARG A 74 7.26 -3.31 -25.35
CA ARG A 74 7.91 -3.79 -26.58
C ARG A 74 9.24 -3.14 -26.85
#